data_AF-A0A355W6N2-F1
#
_entry.id   AF-A0A355W6N2-F1
#
_cell.length_a   1.000
_cell.length_b   1.000
_cell.length_c   1.000
_cell.angle_alpha   90.00
_cell.angle_beta   90.00
_cell.angle_gamma   90.00
#
_symmetry.space_group_name_H-M   'P 1'
#
loop_
_entity.id
_entity.type
_entity.pdbx_description
1 polymer ?
#
loop_
_entity_poly.entity_id
_entity_poly.type
_entity_poly.pdbx_seq_one_letter_code
_entity_poly.pdbx_strand_id
1 'polypeptide(L)'
;MIEKKFGMVVFIFLTFFITFENGIAGVSAPILKWQYGGCYSSWCEKGWYSSPAVADLDNDGAAEVIGSAYSIVVLNGATGDLKWRVKSGHDRSESNVNNVGRTWPGVVTADVDGDSDLEIITAHGAGYVSVYDHNGYFCSGWPKHPVSSELRSLAVYDLDSDGDMEIIVGSARGANHNNIYIYEHNGVLRP
;
A
#
# COMPACT_ATOMS: atom_id res chain seq x y z
N MET A 1 -11.47 -85.79 -11.18
CA MET A 1 -12.41 -84.93 -10.45
C MET A 1 -11.67 -84.26 -9.31
N ILE A 2 -11.88 -82.96 -9.17
CA ILE A 2 -11.13 -82.01 -8.34
C ILE A 2 -11.80 -81.93 -6.97
N GLU A 3 -11.04 -82.06 -5.87
CA GLU A 3 -11.49 -81.60 -4.54
C GLU A 3 -10.52 -80.57 -3.95
N LYS A 4 -11.15 -79.57 -3.35
CA LYS A 4 -10.66 -78.21 -3.13
C LYS A 4 -9.87 -78.12 -1.82
N LYS A 5 -8.70 -77.47 -1.85
CA LYS A 5 -8.05 -76.95 -0.64
C LYS A 5 -8.73 -75.65 -0.22
N PHE A 6 -9.24 -75.58 1.01
CA PHE A 6 -9.68 -74.34 1.64
C PHE A 6 -8.45 -73.59 2.18
N GLY A 7 -8.17 -72.41 1.62
CA GLY A 7 -7.17 -71.47 2.14
C GLY A 7 -7.81 -70.55 3.17
N MET A 8 -7.22 -70.48 4.37
CA MET A 8 -7.59 -69.53 5.41
C MET A 8 -7.09 -68.13 5.02
N VAL A 9 -7.99 -67.19 4.79
CA VAL A 9 -7.66 -65.78 4.56
C VAL A 9 -7.52 -65.09 5.92
N VAL A 10 -6.31 -64.66 6.26
CA VAL A 10 -6.04 -63.83 7.43
C VAL A 10 -6.19 -62.37 7.01
N PHE A 11 -7.19 -61.67 7.54
CA PHE A 11 -7.30 -60.22 7.41
C PHE A 11 -6.47 -59.55 8.50
N ILE A 12 -5.36 -58.92 8.10
CA ILE A 12 -4.58 -58.05 8.98
C ILE A 12 -5.25 -56.68 8.94
N PHE A 13 -5.99 -56.34 10.00
CA PHE A 13 -6.44 -54.97 10.22
C PHE A 13 -5.26 -54.14 10.72
N LEU A 14 -4.68 -53.33 9.84
CA LEU A 14 -3.67 -52.34 10.21
C LEU A 14 -4.41 -51.09 10.72
N THR A 15 -4.63 -50.99 12.02
CA THR A 15 -5.08 -49.74 12.65
C THR A 15 -3.96 -48.71 12.57
N PHE A 16 -4.07 -47.77 11.65
CA PHE A 16 -3.27 -46.55 11.67
C PHE A 16 -3.80 -45.64 12.78
N PHE A 17 -3.04 -45.47 13.85
CA PHE A 17 -3.25 -44.36 14.77
C PHE A 17 -2.62 -43.11 14.14
N ILE A 18 -3.45 -42.25 13.55
CA ILE A 18 -3.02 -40.88 13.24
C ILE A 18 -3.13 -40.11 14.56
N THR A 19 -2.00 -39.89 15.21
CA THR A 19 -1.92 -38.90 16.29
C THR A 19 -2.00 -37.52 15.64
N PHE A 20 -3.16 -36.87 15.74
CA PHE A 20 -3.21 -35.42 15.55
C PHE A 20 -2.51 -34.80 16.75
N GLU A 21 -1.24 -34.42 16.59
CA GLU A 21 -0.70 -33.39 17.46
C GLU A 21 -1.53 -32.14 17.19
N ASN A 22 -2.41 -31.80 18.14
CA ASN A 22 -2.97 -30.46 18.28
C ASN A 22 -1.83 -29.53 18.70
N GLY A 23 -0.83 -29.37 17.82
CA GLY A 23 0.18 -28.35 17.91
C GLY A 23 -0.52 -27.05 17.56
N ILE A 24 -1.07 -26.38 18.57
CA ILE A 24 -1.21 -24.93 18.47
C ILE A 24 0.23 -24.45 18.31
N ALA A 25 0.66 -24.21 17.07
CA ALA A 25 1.94 -23.58 16.81
C ALA A 25 1.90 -22.25 17.57
N GLY A 26 2.58 -22.20 18.71
CA GLY A 26 2.63 -21.01 19.54
C GLY A 26 3.12 -19.86 18.66
N VAL A 27 2.46 -18.71 18.74
CA VAL A 27 2.95 -17.50 18.06
C VAL A 27 4.36 -17.26 18.60
N SER A 28 5.37 -17.45 17.76
CA SER A 28 6.76 -17.19 18.13
C SER A 28 6.96 -15.70 18.31
N ALA A 29 7.94 -15.32 19.13
CA ALA A 29 8.35 -13.93 19.23
C ALA A 29 8.68 -13.38 17.82
N PRO A 30 8.29 -12.13 17.51
CA PRO A 30 8.61 -11.53 16.22
C PRO A 30 10.13 -11.46 16.05
N ILE A 31 10.60 -11.85 14.87
CA ILE A 31 11.99 -11.71 14.46
C ILE A 31 12.08 -10.46 13.58
N LEU A 32 12.95 -9.52 13.94
CA LEU A 32 13.23 -8.35 13.10
C LEU A 32 13.86 -8.82 11.78
N LYS A 33 13.17 -8.58 10.66
CA LYS A 33 13.73 -8.85 9.32
C LYS A 33 14.66 -7.74 8.87
N TRP A 34 14.15 -6.50 8.91
CA TRP A 34 14.89 -5.29 8.57
C TRP A 34 14.22 -4.09 9.25
N GLN A 35 14.95 -2.98 9.34
CA GLN A 35 14.42 -1.70 9.80
C GLN A 35 14.93 -0.59 8.88
N TYR A 36 14.02 0.02 8.13
CA TYR A 36 14.32 1.10 7.22
C TYR A 36 13.06 1.93 7.00
N GLY A 37 13.21 3.24 6.81
CA GLY A 37 12.09 4.16 6.58
C GLY A 37 12.24 5.47 7.36
N GLY A 38 12.13 6.60 6.65
CA GLY A 38 12.10 7.94 7.26
C GLY A 38 13.38 8.45 7.92
N CYS A 39 14.42 7.62 8.09
CA CYS A 39 15.69 8.05 8.66
C CYS A 39 16.63 8.67 7.62
N TYR A 40 17.25 9.77 8.01
CA TYR A 40 18.37 10.46 7.38
C TYR A 40 19.63 10.27 8.22
N SER A 41 20.78 10.77 7.74
CA SER A 41 22.07 10.62 8.43
C SER A 41 22.11 11.21 9.84
N SER A 42 21.26 12.20 10.16
CA SER A 42 21.29 12.91 11.45
C SER A 42 19.95 12.95 12.21
N TRP A 43 18.84 12.48 11.62
CA TRP A 43 17.53 12.48 12.25
C TRP A 43 16.56 11.54 11.53
N CYS A 44 15.44 11.20 12.17
CA CYS A 44 14.40 10.35 11.57
C CYS A 44 13.03 11.04 11.58
N GLU A 45 12.29 10.86 10.48
CA GLU A 45 10.88 11.16 10.40
C GLU A 45 10.09 10.26 11.37
N LYS A 46 9.03 10.81 11.95
CA LYS A 46 8.19 10.05 12.88
C LYS A 46 7.29 9.11 12.08
N GLY A 47 7.33 7.81 12.38
CA GLY A 47 6.55 6.79 11.66
C GLY A 47 5.07 6.67 12.05
N TRP A 48 4.47 7.65 12.75
CA TRP A 48 3.06 7.59 13.19
C TRP A 48 2.14 8.53 12.41
N TYR A 49 2.64 9.25 11.40
CA TYR A 49 1.83 10.24 10.69
C TYR A 49 0.83 9.62 9.71
N SER A 50 1.23 8.56 9.02
CA SER A 50 0.43 7.83 8.05
C SER A 50 0.70 6.34 8.18
N SER A 51 -0.34 5.52 7.99
CA SER A 51 -0.18 4.07 7.88
C SER A 51 0.64 3.71 6.64
N PRO A 52 1.60 2.79 6.73
CA PRO A 52 2.29 2.28 5.56
C PRO A 52 1.34 1.47 4.66
N ALA A 53 1.67 1.38 3.38
CA ALA A 53 1.05 0.45 2.44
C ALA A 53 2.05 -0.65 2.04
N VAL A 54 1.52 -1.81 1.65
CA VAL A 54 2.30 -2.91 1.10
C VAL A 54 1.58 -3.42 -0.14
N ALA A 55 2.26 -3.37 -1.28
CA ALA A 55 1.69 -3.72 -2.58
C ALA A 55 2.82 -4.12 -3.53
N ASP A 56 2.54 -4.99 -4.49
CA ASP A 56 3.38 -5.23 -5.66
C ASP A 56 3.09 -4.10 -6.66
N LEU A 57 3.96 -3.10 -6.71
CA LEU A 57 3.68 -1.85 -7.42
C LEU A 57 3.93 -1.95 -8.93
N ASP A 58 4.87 -2.79 -9.33
CA ASP A 58 5.35 -2.95 -10.72
C ASP A 58 5.06 -4.35 -11.28
N ASN A 59 4.14 -5.08 -10.64
CA ASN A 59 3.63 -6.39 -11.05
C ASN A 59 4.75 -7.42 -11.30
N ASP A 60 5.85 -7.32 -10.56
CA ASP A 60 7.01 -8.20 -10.68
C ASP A 60 6.92 -9.45 -9.78
N GLY A 61 5.87 -9.53 -8.96
CA GLY A 61 5.60 -10.60 -8.00
C GLY A 61 6.22 -10.37 -6.63
N ALA A 62 6.97 -9.29 -6.41
CA ALA A 62 7.55 -8.89 -5.14
C ALA A 62 6.86 -7.63 -4.59
N ALA A 63 6.42 -7.70 -3.33
CA ALA A 63 5.80 -6.54 -2.71
C ALA A 63 6.84 -5.48 -2.29
N GLU A 64 6.48 -4.21 -2.49
CA GLU A 64 7.09 -3.05 -1.88
C GLU A 64 6.42 -2.68 -0.55
N VAL A 65 7.18 -1.99 0.29
CA VAL A 65 6.66 -1.28 1.46
C VAL A 65 6.76 0.22 1.22
N ILE A 66 5.63 0.91 1.34
CA ILE A 66 5.50 2.35 1.14
C ILE A 66 5.28 3.02 2.48
N GLY A 67 6.14 3.98 2.81
CA GLY A 67 5.99 4.85 3.98
C GLY A 67 5.81 6.29 3.54
N SER A 68 4.99 7.05 4.26
CA SER A 68 4.77 8.46 3.96
C SER A 68 4.71 9.32 5.22
N ALA A 69 5.49 10.40 5.24
CA ALA A 69 5.53 11.36 6.34
C ALA A 69 5.87 12.76 5.80
N TYR A 70 7.09 13.27 5.99
CA TYR A 70 7.58 14.46 5.27
C TYR A 70 8.29 14.08 3.96
N SER A 71 8.60 12.80 3.82
CA SER A 71 9.00 12.15 2.58
C SER A 71 8.09 10.98 2.27
N ILE A 72 8.03 10.61 1.01
CA ILE A 72 7.47 9.33 0.56
C ILE A 72 8.67 8.43 0.27
N VAL A 73 8.64 7.22 0.81
CA VAL A 73 9.70 6.23 0.64
C VAL A 73 9.09 4.93 0.16
N VAL A 74 9.72 4.33 -0.86
CA VAL A 74 9.38 3.00 -1.37
C VAL A 74 10.59 2.09 -1.20
N LEU A 75 10.35 0.95 -0.57
CA LEU A 75 11.35 -0.04 -0.20
C LEU A 75 10.99 -1.40 -0.78
N ASN A 76 11.99 -2.19 -1.17
CA ASN A 76 11.76 -3.61 -1.41
C ASN A 76 11.26 -4.28 -0.11
N GLY A 77 10.12 -4.96 -0.14
CA GLY A 77 9.51 -5.50 1.08
C GLY A 77 10.25 -6.70 1.66
N ALA A 78 11.01 -7.44 0.85
CA ALA A 78 11.77 -8.59 1.33
C ALA A 78 13.06 -8.16 2.05
N THR A 79 13.81 -7.22 1.47
CA THR A 79 15.14 -6.84 1.93
C THR A 79 15.17 -5.54 2.73
N GLY A 80 14.18 -4.65 2.54
CA GLY A 80 14.17 -3.29 3.08
C GLY A 80 15.05 -2.31 2.30
N ASP A 81 15.57 -2.71 1.14
CA ASP A 81 16.41 -1.85 0.30
C ASP A 81 15.60 -0.68 -0.26
N LEU A 82 16.23 0.49 -0.33
CA LEU A 82 15.61 1.70 -0.87
C LEU A 82 15.46 1.61 -2.39
N LYS A 83 14.22 1.58 -2.91
CA LYS A 83 13.94 1.78 -4.33
C LYS A 83 14.05 3.28 -4.66
N TRP A 84 13.27 4.12 -3.98
CA TRP A 84 13.34 5.57 -4.13
C TRP A 84 12.73 6.35 -2.96
N ARG A 85 13.01 7.65 -2.92
CA ARG A 85 12.47 8.60 -1.93
C ARG A 85 12.27 9.97 -2.55
N VAL A 86 11.13 10.61 -2.26
CA VAL A 86 10.81 11.99 -2.66
C VAL A 86 10.29 12.78 -1.47
N LYS A 87 10.26 14.11 -1.56
CA LYS A 87 9.61 14.96 -0.57
C LYS A 87 8.09 14.91 -0.77
N SER A 88 7.30 14.97 0.30
CA SER A 88 5.84 15.02 0.17
C SER A 88 5.42 16.18 -0.74
N GLY A 89 4.48 15.91 -1.64
CA GLY A 89 3.99 16.86 -2.65
C GLY A 89 4.90 17.07 -3.86
N HIS A 90 5.99 16.31 -3.97
CA HIS A 90 6.96 16.41 -5.07
C HIS A 90 7.28 15.03 -5.62
N ASP A 91 7.82 14.98 -6.84
CA ASP A 91 8.27 13.75 -7.49
C ASP A 91 9.79 13.70 -7.71
N ARG A 92 10.27 12.65 -8.37
CA ARG A 92 11.72 12.44 -8.60
C ARG A 92 12.37 13.43 -9.56
N SER A 93 11.60 14.20 -10.32
CA SER A 93 12.13 15.26 -11.18
C SER A 93 12.59 16.49 -10.37
N GLU A 94 12.15 16.60 -9.12
CA GLU A 94 12.38 17.74 -8.24
C GLU A 94 13.38 17.43 -7.11
N SER A 95 14.66 17.73 -7.35
CA SER A 95 15.74 17.36 -6.40
C SER A 95 16.07 18.40 -5.32
N ASN A 96 15.63 19.66 -5.48
CA ASN A 96 15.98 20.79 -4.59
C ASN A 96 14.75 21.52 -4.04
N VAL A 97 13.81 20.75 -3.49
CA VAL A 97 12.52 21.25 -2.97
C VAL A 97 12.34 20.93 -1.49
N ASN A 98 11.52 21.75 -0.82
CA ASN A 98 11.07 21.49 0.54
C ASN A 98 9.75 20.72 0.50
N ASN A 99 9.51 19.85 1.48
CA ASN A 99 8.24 19.14 1.59
C ASN A 99 7.05 20.09 1.77
N VAL A 100 5.87 19.70 1.28
CA VAL A 100 4.63 20.46 1.43
C VAL A 100 3.87 20.12 2.73
N GLY A 101 4.59 19.66 3.75
CA GLY A 101 4.03 19.24 5.03
C GLY A 101 3.74 17.74 5.12
N ARG A 102 3.16 17.33 6.26
CA ARG A 102 3.01 15.93 6.64
C ARG A 102 1.96 15.22 5.78
N THR A 103 2.20 13.95 5.46
CA THR A 103 1.13 13.04 5.05
C THR A 103 0.31 12.65 6.26
N TRP A 104 -1.01 12.80 6.18
CA TRP A 104 -1.94 12.47 7.26
C TRP A 104 -2.77 11.21 7.01
N PRO A 105 -3.49 11.06 5.88
CA PRO A 105 -4.18 9.81 5.61
C PRO A 105 -3.18 8.69 5.35
N GLY A 106 -3.63 7.44 5.48
CA GLY A 106 -2.88 6.27 5.02
C GLY A 106 -2.52 6.40 3.53
N VAL A 107 -1.42 5.77 3.14
CA VAL A 107 -1.09 5.63 1.72
C VAL A 107 -2.11 4.70 1.07
N VAL A 108 -2.61 5.08 -0.11
CA VAL A 108 -3.50 4.24 -0.92
C VAL A 108 -2.76 3.85 -2.18
N THR A 109 -2.99 2.62 -2.65
CA THR A 109 -2.45 2.12 -3.93
C THR A 109 -3.59 1.60 -4.80
N ALA A 110 -3.60 1.96 -6.08
CA ALA A 110 -4.61 1.55 -7.05
C ALA A 110 -4.06 1.76 -8.47
N ASP A 111 -4.53 0.97 -9.42
CA ASP A 111 -4.33 1.24 -10.86
C ASP A 111 -5.26 2.39 -11.25
N VAL A 112 -4.71 3.59 -11.36
CA VAL A 112 -5.42 4.84 -11.63
C VAL A 112 -5.29 5.22 -13.10
N ASP A 113 -4.18 4.92 -13.75
CA ASP A 113 -4.00 5.25 -15.17
C ASP A 113 -4.28 4.10 -16.15
N GLY A 114 -4.62 2.91 -15.63
CA GLY A 114 -5.13 1.78 -16.40
C GLY A 114 -4.02 0.95 -17.05
N ASP A 115 -2.77 1.08 -16.59
CA ASP A 115 -1.61 0.39 -17.18
C ASP A 115 -1.28 -0.96 -16.50
N SER A 116 -2.05 -1.35 -15.49
CA SER A 116 -1.90 -2.56 -14.66
C SER A 116 -0.77 -2.54 -13.63
N ASP A 117 0.03 -1.49 -13.57
CA ASP A 117 0.87 -1.20 -12.42
C ASP A 117 0.03 -0.44 -11.37
N LEU A 118 0.49 -0.41 -10.11
CA LEU A 118 -0.23 0.31 -9.07
C LEU A 118 0.41 1.67 -8.82
N GLU A 119 -0.41 2.71 -8.91
CA GLU A 119 -0.02 4.04 -8.48
C GLU A 119 -0.01 4.14 -6.95
N ILE A 120 0.75 5.12 -6.46
CA ILE A 120 0.79 5.51 -5.05
C ILE A 120 0.06 6.84 -4.90
N ILE A 121 -0.98 6.86 -4.07
CA ILE A 121 -1.78 8.04 -3.80
C ILE A 121 -1.52 8.53 -2.38
N THR A 122 -1.22 9.82 -2.23
CA THR A 122 -0.93 10.45 -0.94
C THR A 122 -1.57 11.83 -0.84
N ALA A 123 -1.83 12.29 0.39
CA ALA A 123 -2.34 13.63 0.64
C ALA A 123 -1.67 14.30 1.84
N HIS A 124 -1.44 15.61 1.77
CA HIS A 124 -0.48 16.30 2.62
C HIS A 124 -1.03 17.54 3.34
N GLY A 125 -0.27 18.01 4.33
CA GLY A 125 -0.64 19.07 5.25
C GLY A 125 -0.85 20.46 4.63
N ALA A 126 -0.16 20.79 3.54
CA ALA A 126 -0.42 22.05 2.82
C ALA A 126 -1.57 21.94 1.82
N GLY A 127 -2.26 20.80 1.75
CA GLY A 127 -3.46 20.62 0.92
C GLY A 127 -3.22 20.00 -0.44
N TYR A 128 -2.05 19.38 -0.63
CA TYR A 128 -1.70 18.67 -1.87
C TYR A 128 -2.20 17.23 -1.81
N VAL A 129 -2.75 16.76 -2.91
CA VAL A 129 -2.98 15.34 -3.21
C VAL A 129 -2.18 14.97 -4.44
N SER A 130 -1.47 13.86 -4.38
CA SER A 130 -0.53 13.41 -5.39
C SER A 130 -0.82 11.96 -5.76
N VAL A 131 -0.66 11.65 -7.04
CA VAL A 131 -0.66 10.29 -7.61
C VAL A 131 0.68 10.10 -8.31
N TYR A 132 1.38 9.03 -7.95
CA TYR A 132 2.70 8.68 -8.46
C TYR A 132 2.66 7.32 -9.14
N ASP A 133 3.39 7.16 -10.23
CA ASP A 133 3.70 5.84 -10.77
C ASP A 133 4.59 5.03 -9.81
N HIS A 134 4.78 3.74 -10.10
CA HIS A 134 5.64 2.86 -9.30
C HIS A 134 7.12 3.32 -9.28
N ASN A 135 7.52 4.18 -10.21
CA ASN A 135 8.87 4.75 -10.32
C ASN A 135 9.06 6.04 -9.51
N GLY A 136 8.00 6.61 -8.95
CA GLY A 136 8.01 7.83 -8.15
C GLY A 136 7.93 9.13 -8.96
N TYR A 137 7.38 9.10 -10.16
CA TYR A 137 7.04 10.27 -10.98
C TYR A 137 5.55 10.56 -10.91
N PHE A 138 5.14 11.82 -11.07
CA PHE A 138 3.72 12.13 -11.11
C PHE A 138 3.04 11.53 -12.34
N CYS A 139 1.87 10.93 -12.12
CA CYS A 139 0.97 10.56 -13.22
C CYS A 139 0.40 11.82 -13.90
N SER A 140 -0.04 11.65 -15.15
CA SER A 140 -0.60 12.76 -15.94
C SER A 140 -1.75 13.44 -15.21
N GLY A 141 -1.71 14.77 -15.13
CA GLY A 141 -2.72 15.57 -14.44
C GLY A 141 -2.49 15.76 -12.93
N TRP A 142 -1.50 15.12 -12.33
CA TRP A 142 -1.18 15.24 -10.90
C TRP A 142 0.08 16.10 -10.66
N PRO A 143 0.25 16.70 -9.47
CA PRO A 143 -0.63 16.70 -8.29
C PRO A 143 -1.75 17.75 -8.35
N LYS A 144 -2.72 17.68 -7.41
CA LYS A 144 -3.76 18.71 -7.20
C LYS A 144 -3.67 19.38 -5.84
N HIS A 145 -4.19 20.62 -5.78
CA HIS A 145 -4.14 21.48 -4.59
C HIS A 145 -5.52 22.15 -4.34
N PRO A 146 -6.54 21.38 -3.90
CA PRO A 146 -7.89 21.92 -3.70
C PRO A 146 -7.98 23.00 -2.62
N VAL A 147 -7.07 22.96 -1.65
CA VAL A 147 -7.09 23.78 -0.44
C VAL A 147 -5.69 24.11 0.02
N SER A 148 -5.54 25.18 0.81
CA SER A 148 -4.30 25.54 1.51
C SER A 148 -4.19 24.97 2.92
N SER A 149 -4.99 23.97 3.26
CA SER A 149 -5.10 23.36 4.60
C SER A 149 -4.91 21.85 4.52
N GLU A 150 -4.73 21.20 5.67
CA GLU A 150 -4.46 19.77 5.72
C GLU A 150 -5.53 18.93 5.03
N LEU A 151 -5.10 18.00 4.17
CA LEU A 151 -5.91 16.86 3.77
C LEU A 151 -5.69 15.74 4.79
N ARG A 152 -6.78 15.15 5.29
CA ARG A 152 -6.77 14.16 6.39
C ARG A 152 -7.49 12.85 6.05
N SER A 153 -8.13 12.77 4.90
CA SER A 153 -8.80 11.56 4.44
C SER A 153 -8.50 11.37 2.97
N LEU A 154 -8.32 10.11 2.58
CA LEU A 154 -8.02 9.69 1.23
C LEU A 154 -8.70 8.34 0.99
N ALA A 155 -9.36 8.21 -0.14
CA ALA A 155 -9.91 6.95 -0.65
C ALA A 155 -9.83 6.97 -2.18
N VAL A 156 -9.77 5.78 -2.78
CA VAL A 156 -9.80 5.57 -4.23
C VAL A 156 -10.85 4.51 -4.53
N TYR A 157 -11.75 4.80 -5.47
CA TYR A 157 -12.82 3.88 -5.88
C TYR A 157 -13.45 4.34 -7.20
N ASP A 158 -13.86 3.39 -8.04
CA ASP A 158 -14.71 3.64 -9.20
C ASP A 158 -16.17 3.90 -8.74
N LEU A 159 -16.56 5.17 -8.64
CA LEU A 159 -17.84 5.56 -8.03
C LEU A 159 -19.03 5.46 -8.99
N ASP A 160 -18.80 5.43 -10.30
CA ASP A 160 -19.87 5.39 -11.30
C ASP A 160 -19.81 4.18 -12.25
N SER A 161 -18.91 3.24 -11.99
CA SER A 161 -18.76 1.97 -12.70
C SER A 161 -18.36 2.13 -14.16
N ASP A 162 -17.57 3.15 -14.49
CA ASP A 162 -17.03 3.37 -15.83
C ASP A 162 -15.66 2.69 -16.05
N GLY A 163 -15.06 2.17 -14.98
CA GLY A 163 -13.78 1.47 -14.98
C GLY A 163 -12.58 2.35 -14.65
N ASP A 164 -12.75 3.67 -14.58
CA ASP A 164 -11.74 4.61 -14.11
C ASP A 164 -11.87 4.79 -12.58
N MET A 165 -10.75 5.09 -11.91
CA MET A 165 -10.74 5.26 -10.45
C MET A 165 -10.88 6.73 -10.07
N GLU A 166 -11.84 7.05 -9.21
CA GLU A 166 -11.92 8.38 -8.59
C GLU A 166 -11.09 8.47 -7.31
N ILE A 167 -10.47 9.63 -7.12
CA ILE A 167 -9.69 9.96 -5.93
C ILE A 167 -10.51 10.91 -5.05
N ILE A 168 -10.89 10.44 -3.86
CA ILE A 168 -11.66 11.20 -2.88
C ILE A 168 -10.73 11.70 -1.77
N VAL A 169 -10.68 13.02 -1.56
CA VAL A 169 -9.90 13.65 -0.48
C VAL A 169 -10.74 14.49 0.45
N GLY A 170 -10.48 14.34 1.75
CA GLY A 170 -11.10 15.12 2.81
C GLY A 170 -10.17 16.16 3.40
N SER A 171 -10.58 17.43 3.41
CA SER A 171 -9.88 18.54 4.04
C SER A 171 -10.27 18.73 5.51
N ALA A 172 -9.35 19.22 6.32
CA ALA A 172 -9.57 19.56 7.73
C ALA A 172 -10.20 20.96 7.93
N ARG A 173 -10.95 21.48 6.94
CA ARG A 173 -11.55 22.82 7.05
C ARG A 173 -12.80 22.81 7.93
N GLY A 174 -13.15 23.98 8.44
CA GLY A 174 -14.33 24.18 9.28
C GLY A 174 -15.65 24.06 8.50
N ALA A 175 -16.77 24.12 9.23
CA ALA A 175 -18.13 23.88 8.74
C ALA A 175 -18.61 24.80 7.58
N ASN A 176 -17.90 25.88 7.30
CA ASN A 176 -18.28 26.87 6.26
C ASN A 176 -17.48 26.71 4.95
N HIS A 177 -16.87 25.54 4.74
CA HIS A 177 -16.09 25.25 3.53
C HIS A 177 -16.46 23.88 2.96
N ASN A 178 -16.22 23.71 1.65
CA ASN A 178 -16.19 22.38 1.05
C ASN A 178 -15.09 21.57 1.72
N ASN A 179 -15.44 20.35 2.14
CA ASN A 179 -14.53 19.48 2.88
C ASN A 179 -14.17 18.21 2.13
N ILE A 180 -14.95 17.81 1.12
CA ILE A 180 -14.66 16.64 0.29
C ILE A 180 -14.47 17.12 -1.14
N TYR A 181 -13.43 16.62 -1.78
CA TYR A 181 -13.11 16.85 -3.19
C TYR A 181 -12.94 15.49 -3.86
N ILE A 182 -13.54 15.32 -5.03
CA ILE A 182 -13.49 14.09 -5.81
C ILE A 182 -12.84 14.46 -7.13
N TYR A 183 -11.81 13.71 -7.51
CA TYR A 183 -11.12 13.86 -8.79
C TYR A 183 -11.31 12.62 -9.62
N GLU A 184 -11.52 12.80 -10.92
CA GLU A 184 -11.38 11.71 -11.88
C GLU A 184 -9.92 11.22 -11.88
N HIS A 185 -9.69 10.04 -12.44
CA HIS A 185 -8.38 9.41 -12.54
C HIS A 185 -7.29 10.32 -13.15
N ASN A 186 -7.68 11.17 -14.11
CA ASN A 186 -6.85 12.17 -14.79
C ASN A 186 -6.70 13.52 -14.03
N GLY A 187 -7.23 13.59 -12.81
CA GLY A 187 -7.17 14.76 -11.94
C GLY A 187 -8.20 15.85 -12.24
N VAL A 188 -9.14 15.68 -13.18
CA VAL A 188 -10.24 16.65 -13.32
C VAL A 188 -11.11 16.62 -12.06
N LEU A 189 -11.42 17.81 -11.51
CA LEU A 189 -12.32 17.90 -10.34
C LEU A 189 -13.75 17.58 -10.78
N ARG A 190 -14.38 16.64 -10.09
CA ARG A 190 -15.78 16.27 -10.34
C ARG A 190 -16.74 17.36 -9.81
N PRO A 191 -17.79 17.75 -10.56
CA PRO A 191 -18.68 18.86 -10.21
C PRO A 191 -19.54 18.66 -8.95
#